data_AF-A0A947FY78-F1
#
_entry.id   AF-A0A947FY78-F1
#
_cell.length_a   1.000
_cell.length_b   1.000
_cell.length_c   1.000
_cell.angle_alpha   90.00
_cell.angle_beta   90.00
_cell.angle_gamma   90.00
#
_symmetry.space_group_name_H-M   'P 1'
#
loop_
_entity.id
_entity.type
_entity.pdbx_description
1 polymer ?
#
loop_
_entity_poly.entity_id
_entity_poly.type
_entity_poly.pdbx_seq_one_letter_code
_entity_poly.pdbx_strand_id
1 'polypeptide(L)'
;RLEGFLRHRLSGYGDRNHPDEDAASGLSPYLHFGHISPHAVLARLVEQEDWTPAFEGRPTNGKRAGWWGMSEAAEAFLDELVTWREVGFNMAANRADHREFESLPDWAQRTLAEHAGDPRPHLYGLEQFESASTGDELWNAAQRQLLRDGVIHNYLRMLWGKKILEWTKTPREAARVMIELNNRYALDGRDPNSYSGIYWCLGRYDRPWGPERPVFGKIRFMTSKNTARKLRLGDYLERYGQ
;
A
#
# COMPACT_ATOMS: atom_id res chain seq x y z
N ARG A 1 -2.95 17.85 12.15
CA ARG A 1 -2.87 17.06 10.89
C ARG A 1 -4.26 16.80 10.30
N LEU A 2 -5.21 16.19 11.04
CA LEU A 2 -6.56 15.88 10.53
C LEU A 2 -7.30 17.10 9.97
N GLU A 3 -7.44 18.18 10.74
CA GLU A 3 -8.12 19.41 10.27
C GLU A 3 -7.55 19.94 8.95
N GLY A 4 -6.22 19.99 8.84
CA GLY A 4 -5.57 20.44 7.61
C GLY A 4 -5.82 19.52 6.43
N PHE A 5 -5.92 18.20 6.65
CA PHE A 5 -6.35 17.27 5.61
C PHE A 5 -7.80 17.53 5.19
N LEU A 6 -8.73 17.53 6.14
CA LEU A 6 -10.16 17.68 5.86
C LEU A 6 -10.50 18.99 5.15
N ARG A 7 -9.88 20.11 5.58
CA ARG A 7 -10.16 21.45 5.03
C ARG A 7 -9.50 21.73 3.69
N HIS A 8 -8.31 21.18 3.44
CA HIS A 8 -7.47 21.64 2.32
C HIS A 8 -7.09 20.55 1.32
N ARG A 9 -7.16 19.27 1.70
CA ARG A 9 -6.63 18.18 0.86
C ARG A 9 -7.65 17.07 0.58
N LEU A 10 -8.71 16.95 1.38
CA LEU A 10 -9.75 15.94 1.18
C LEU A 10 -10.39 16.05 -0.20
N SER A 11 -10.73 17.25 -0.68
CA SER A 11 -11.33 17.43 -2.01
C SER A 11 -10.45 16.90 -3.14
N GLY A 12 -9.13 16.92 -2.98
CA GLY A 12 -8.14 16.36 -3.90
C GLY A 12 -7.79 14.89 -3.64
N TYR A 13 -8.42 14.20 -2.69
CA TYR A 13 -8.05 12.83 -2.31
C TYR A 13 -8.17 11.80 -3.46
N GLY A 14 -8.95 12.11 -4.50
CA GLY A 14 -8.99 11.33 -5.75
C GLY A 14 -7.60 11.19 -6.39
N ASP A 15 -6.75 12.20 -6.25
CA ASP A 15 -5.38 12.24 -6.76
C ASP A 15 -4.34 11.61 -5.82
N ARG A 16 -4.73 10.93 -4.73
CA ARG A 16 -3.83 10.29 -3.74
C ARG A 16 -2.78 9.33 -4.30
N ASN A 17 -2.91 8.92 -5.55
CA ASN A 17 -1.93 8.05 -6.20
C ASN A 17 -0.73 8.83 -6.77
N HIS A 18 -0.83 10.15 -6.90
CA HIS A 18 0.21 11.03 -7.44
C HIS A 18 1.07 11.61 -6.31
N PRO A 19 2.35 11.21 -6.20
CA PRO A 19 3.22 11.67 -5.11
C PRO A 19 3.39 13.18 -4.99
N ASP A 20 3.36 13.91 -6.12
CA ASP A 20 3.53 15.36 -6.15
C ASP A 20 2.29 16.15 -5.66
N GLU A 21 1.12 15.50 -5.48
CA GLU A 21 -0.13 16.21 -5.13
C GLU A 21 -0.35 16.36 -3.61
N ASP A 22 0.47 15.71 -2.78
CA ASP A 22 0.31 15.63 -1.32
C ASP A 22 -1.13 15.32 -0.84
N ALA A 23 -1.94 14.65 -1.67
CA ALA A 23 -3.37 14.47 -1.40
C ALA A 23 -3.67 13.50 -0.25
N ALA A 24 -2.69 12.67 0.15
CA ALA A 24 -2.86 11.72 1.25
C ALA A 24 -2.98 12.43 2.63
N SER A 25 -3.74 11.84 3.54
CA SER A 25 -3.96 12.41 4.88
C SER A 25 -2.68 12.51 5.70
N GLY A 26 -1.75 11.56 5.52
CA GLY A 26 -0.55 11.41 6.35
C GLY A 26 -0.88 11.10 7.80
N LEU A 27 -2.02 10.45 8.05
CA LEU A 27 -2.47 10.08 9.39
C LEU A 27 -1.94 8.72 9.85
N SER A 28 -1.34 7.90 8.97
CA SER A 28 -0.96 6.53 9.32
C SER A 28 -0.01 6.42 10.53
N PRO A 29 1.00 7.29 10.75
CA PRO A 29 1.81 7.20 11.96
C PRO A 29 1.01 7.51 13.24
N TYR A 30 0.10 8.48 13.18
CA TYR A 30 -0.73 8.87 14.31
C TYR A 30 -1.78 7.81 14.64
N LEU A 31 -2.36 7.19 13.62
CA LEU A 31 -3.31 6.08 13.76
C LEU A 31 -2.62 4.84 14.33
N HIS A 32 -1.40 4.54 13.87
CA HIS A 32 -0.62 3.39 14.34
C HIS A 32 -0.34 3.47 15.85
N PHE A 33 0.14 4.62 16.34
CA PHE A 33 0.42 4.82 17.77
C PHE A 33 -0.82 5.17 18.61
N GLY A 34 -2.02 5.22 18.02
CA GLY A 34 -3.25 5.57 18.75
C GLY A 34 -3.31 7.02 19.22
N HIS A 35 -2.48 7.91 18.67
CA HIS A 35 -2.55 9.36 18.94
C HIS A 35 -3.85 9.99 18.43
N ILE A 36 -4.52 9.32 17.50
CA ILE A 36 -5.87 9.67 17.05
C ILE A 36 -6.67 8.39 16.80
N SER A 37 -7.93 8.37 17.26
CA SER A 37 -8.84 7.25 17.01
C SER A 37 -9.37 7.28 15.57
N PRO A 38 -9.46 6.13 14.86
CA PRO A 38 -10.13 6.08 13.56
C PRO A 38 -11.60 6.50 13.65
N HIS A 39 -12.27 6.26 14.80
CA HIS A 39 -13.63 6.72 15.05
C HIS A 39 -13.70 8.24 15.16
N ALA A 40 -12.67 8.89 15.71
CA ALA A 40 -12.60 10.35 15.76
C ALA A 40 -12.37 10.93 14.35
N VAL A 41 -11.56 10.29 13.52
CA VAL A 41 -11.39 10.68 12.11
C VAL A 41 -12.71 10.55 11.35
N LEU A 42 -13.41 9.42 11.50
CA LEU A 42 -14.73 9.18 10.91
C LEU A 42 -15.74 10.23 11.38
N ALA A 43 -15.85 10.48 12.68
CA ALA A 43 -16.78 11.45 13.26
C ALA A 43 -16.62 12.86 12.67
N ARG A 44 -15.37 13.31 12.46
CA ARG A 44 -15.11 14.63 11.85
C ARG A 44 -15.37 14.65 10.35
N LEU A 45 -15.15 13.54 9.66
CA LEU A 45 -15.49 13.44 8.23
C LEU A 45 -17.01 13.47 8.02
N VAL A 46 -17.78 12.69 8.78
CA VAL A 46 -19.24 12.64 8.64
C VAL A 46 -19.89 13.98 9.01
N GLU A 47 -19.33 14.70 9.99
CA GLU A 47 -19.74 16.07 10.31
C GLU A 47 -19.51 17.03 9.13
N GLN A 48 -18.35 16.96 8.47
CA GLN A 48 -18.05 17.80 7.32
C GLN A 48 -18.91 17.47 6.09
N GLU A 49 -19.22 16.20 5.87
CA GLU A 49 -20.03 15.73 4.74
C GLU A 49 -21.54 15.77 5.03
N ASP A 50 -21.97 16.35 6.17
CA ASP A 50 -23.37 16.43 6.64
C ASP A 50 -24.09 15.06 6.59
N TRP A 51 -23.35 14.00 6.92
CA TRP A 51 -23.84 12.64 6.86
C TRP A 51 -24.37 12.18 8.21
N THR A 52 -25.49 11.45 8.18
CA THR A 52 -26.09 10.88 9.39
C THR A 52 -26.39 9.38 9.21
N PRO A 53 -26.43 8.59 10.31
CA PRO A 53 -26.83 7.18 10.25
C PRO A 53 -28.25 6.93 9.70
N ALA A 54 -29.09 7.97 9.59
CA ALA A 54 -30.40 7.87 8.95
C ALA A 54 -30.31 7.75 7.42
N PHE A 55 -29.13 7.96 6.82
CA PHE A 55 -28.93 7.76 5.40
C PHE A 55 -28.97 6.27 5.04
N GLU A 56 -29.99 5.89 4.28
CA GLU A 56 -30.08 4.56 3.69
C GLU A 56 -29.19 4.51 2.44
N GLY A 57 -28.14 3.67 2.50
CA GLY A 57 -27.16 3.53 1.43
C GLY A 57 -27.80 3.25 0.07
N ARG A 58 -27.24 3.82 -1.00
CA ARG A 58 -27.79 3.65 -2.36
C ARG A 58 -27.19 2.41 -3.04
N PRO A 59 -27.97 1.67 -3.85
CA PRO A 59 -27.40 0.62 -4.70
C PRO A 59 -26.35 1.21 -5.63
N THR A 60 -25.11 0.77 -5.51
CA THR A 60 -24.01 1.29 -6.34
C THR A 60 -23.76 0.46 -7.59
N ASN A 61 -24.40 -0.70 -7.75
CA ASN A 61 -24.22 -1.61 -8.90
C ASN A 61 -22.74 -1.86 -9.25
N GLY A 62 -21.88 -1.98 -8.22
CA GLY A 62 -20.44 -2.19 -8.37
C GLY A 62 -19.60 -0.93 -8.57
N LYS A 63 -20.20 0.27 -8.51
CA LYS A 63 -19.46 1.54 -8.46
C LYS A 63 -18.74 1.69 -7.12
N ARG A 64 -17.61 2.39 -7.16
CA ARG A 64 -16.75 2.67 -6.00
C ARG A 64 -17.21 3.86 -5.15
N ALA A 65 -18.22 4.58 -5.59
CA ALA A 65 -18.76 5.74 -4.92
C ALA A 65 -20.28 5.80 -5.06
N GLY A 66 -20.91 6.55 -4.15
CA GLY A 66 -22.35 6.79 -4.06
C GLY A 66 -23.06 5.93 -3.02
N TRP A 67 -22.34 5.02 -2.32
CA TRP A 67 -22.98 4.18 -1.30
C TRP A 67 -23.27 4.97 -0.03
N TRP A 68 -22.33 5.82 0.38
CA TRP A 68 -22.48 6.66 1.57
C TRP A 68 -23.27 7.93 1.29
N GLY A 69 -23.38 8.36 0.02
CA GLY A 69 -24.01 9.63 -0.34
C GLY A 69 -23.16 10.85 0.04
N MET A 70 -21.87 10.63 0.28
CA MET A 70 -20.87 11.68 0.52
C MET A 70 -20.19 12.07 -0.80
N SER A 71 -19.28 13.04 -0.77
CA SER A 71 -18.41 13.34 -1.90
C SER A 71 -17.56 12.11 -2.29
N GLU A 72 -17.23 11.97 -3.58
CA GLU A 72 -16.39 10.85 -4.05
C GLU A 72 -15.03 10.78 -3.33
N ALA A 73 -14.49 11.94 -2.95
CA ALA A 73 -13.22 12.02 -2.24
C ALA A 73 -13.33 11.53 -0.79
N ALA A 74 -14.44 11.85 -0.10
CA ALA A 74 -14.75 11.30 1.22
C ALA A 74 -15.00 9.79 1.17
N GLU A 75 -15.78 9.29 0.19
CA GLU A 75 -16.02 7.85 0.04
C GLU A 75 -14.72 7.10 -0.28
N ALA A 76 -13.86 7.66 -1.13
CA ALA A 76 -12.55 7.08 -1.41
C ALA A 76 -11.65 7.07 -0.16
N PHE A 77 -11.72 8.09 0.69
CA PHE A 77 -10.98 8.12 1.95
C PHE A 77 -11.54 7.11 2.97
N LEU A 78 -12.86 6.94 3.03
CA LEU A 78 -13.51 5.94 3.88
C LEU A 78 -13.16 4.51 3.45
N ASP A 79 -13.04 4.24 2.16
CA ASP A 79 -12.61 2.91 1.71
C ASP A 79 -11.22 2.56 2.27
N GLU A 80 -10.30 3.52 2.29
CA GLU A 80 -8.95 3.30 2.85
C GLU A 80 -8.97 3.25 4.40
N LEU A 81 -9.70 4.17 5.05
CA LEU A 81 -9.74 4.30 6.51
C LEU A 81 -10.55 3.19 7.20
N VAL A 82 -11.62 2.72 6.57
CA VAL A 82 -12.57 1.75 7.13
C VAL A 82 -12.39 0.39 6.46
N THR A 83 -12.47 0.27 5.14
CA THR A 83 -12.37 -1.05 4.50
C THR A 83 -10.96 -1.62 4.59
N TRP A 84 -9.97 -0.93 4.03
CA TRP A 84 -8.59 -1.46 3.91
C TRP A 84 -7.85 -1.50 5.24
N ARG A 85 -8.07 -0.53 6.12
CA ARG A 85 -7.53 -0.58 7.48
C ARG A 85 -8.12 -1.76 8.25
N GLU A 86 -9.45 -1.86 8.32
CA GLU A 86 -10.09 -2.84 9.21
C GLU A 86 -9.99 -4.26 8.66
N VAL A 87 -9.86 -4.48 7.34
CA VAL A 87 -9.57 -5.83 6.80
C VAL A 87 -8.20 -6.33 7.28
N GLY A 88 -7.22 -5.42 7.45
CA GLY A 88 -5.92 -5.76 8.03
C GLY A 88 -6.03 -6.20 9.49
N PHE A 89 -6.77 -5.45 10.30
CA PHE A 89 -7.05 -5.83 11.69
C PHE A 89 -7.88 -7.11 11.80
N ASN A 90 -8.87 -7.30 10.92
CA ASN A 90 -9.69 -8.51 10.86
C ASN A 90 -8.81 -9.75 10.65
N MET A 91 -7.87 -9.71 9.72
CA MET A 91 -6.94 -10.81 9.48
C MET A 91 -6.08 -11.11 10.71
N ALA A 92 -5.51 -10.07 11.33
CA ALA A 92 -4.69 -10.24 12.52
C ALA A 92 -5.47 -10.80 13.72
N ALA A 93 -6.74 -10.41 13.86
CA ALA A 93 -7.62 -10.89 14.94
C ALA A 93 -8.07 -12.34 14.74
N ASN A 94 -8.31 -12.76 13.50
CA ASN A 94 -8.88 -14.08 13.19
C ASN A 94 -7.84 -15.14 12.85
N ARG A 95 -6.59 -14.75 12.56
CA ARG A 95 -5.53 -15.68 12.17
C ARG A 95 -4.22 -15.41 12.91
N ALA A 96 -3.79 -16.39 13.69
CA ALA A 96 -2.52 -16.34 14.40
C ALA A 96 -1.32 -16.25 13.43
N ASP A 97 -1.44 -16.87 12.25
CA ASP A 97 -0.41 -16.91 11.21
C ASP A 97 -0.46 -15.72 10.22
N HIS A 98 -1.20 -14.64 10.51
CA HIS A 98 -1.38 -13.49 9.59
C HIS A 98 -0.07 -12.82 9.14
N ARG A 99 1.03 -13.04 9.88
CA ARG A 99 2.38 -12.53 9.63
C ARG A 99 3.27 -13.48 8.85
N GLU A 100 2.79 -14.70 8.57
CA GLU A 100 3.54 -15.75 7.90
C GLU A 100 3.17 -15.83 6.42
N PHE A 101 4.12 -16.26 5.59
CA PHE A 101 3.91 -16.39 4.14
C PHE A 101 2.78 -17.38 3.81
N GLU A 102 2.64 -18.43 4.63
CA GLU A 102 1.63 -19.49 4.56
C GLU A 102 0.19 -18.97 4.65
N SER A 103 -0.01 -17.75 5.15
CA SER A 103 -1.34 -17.14 5.22
C SER A 103 -1.81 -16.52 3.90
N LEU A 104 -0.98 -16.57 2.85
CA LEU A 104 -1.39 -16.21 1.48
C LEU A 104 -2.47 -17.16 0.96
N PRO A 105 -3.37 -16.70 0.08
CA PRO A 105 -4.37 -17.58 -0.52
C PRO A 105 -3.72 -18.66 -1.40
N ASP A 106 -4.34 -19.84 -1.46
CA ASP A 106 -3.79 -21.03 -2.16
C ASP A 106 -3.41 -20.75 -3.62
N TRP A 107 -4.14 -19.88 -4.31
CA TRP A 107 -3.83 -19.52 -5.69
C TRP A 107 -2.49 -18.77 -5.80
N ALA A 108 -2.19 -17.90 -4.84
CA ALA A 108 -0.96 -17.11 -4.80
C ALA A 108 0.23 -18.00 -4.44
N GLN A 109 0.07 -18.88 -3.45
CA GLN A 109 1.11 -19.84 -3.08
C GLN A 109 1.47 -20.78 -4.24
N ARG A 110 0.47 -21.32 -4.95
CA ARG A 110 0.69 -22.20 -6.10
C ARG A 110 1.43 -21.51 -7.23
N THR A 111 0.96 -20.34 -7.66
CA THR A 111 1.60 -19.63 -8.77
C THR A 111 3.03 -19.20 -8.42
N LEU A 112 3.29 -18.78 -7.17
CA LEU A 112 4.63 -18.44 -6.73
C LEU A 112 5.56 -19.67 -6.65
N ALA A 113 5.03 -20.85 -6.33
CA ALA A 113 5.78 -22.10 -6.31
C ALA A 113 6.10 -22.60 -7.74
N GLU A 114 5.14 -22.52 -8.65
CA GLU A 114 5.31 -22.86 -10.08
C GLU A 114 6.45 -22.04 -10.72
N HIS A 115 6.59 -20.78 -10.32
CA HIS A 115 7.59 -19.84 -10.83
C HIS A 115 8.84 -19.69 -9.93
N ALA A 116 9.05 -20.63 -8.99
CA ALA A 116 10.21 -20.60 -8.09
C ALA A 116 11.54 -20.86 -8.83
N GLY A 117 11.51 -21.61 -9.93
CA GLY A 117 12.68 -21.93 -10.75
C GLY A 117 13.03 -20.87 -11.81
N ASP A 118 12.19 -19.86 -12.00
CA ASP A 118 12.40 -18.85 -13.03
C ASP A 118 13.65 -18.01 -12.75
N PRO A 119 14.51 -17.76 -13.76
CA PRO A 119 15.68 -16.90 -13.59
C PRO A 119 15.24 -15.49 -13.17
N ARG A 120 15.88 -14.95 -12.12
CA ARG A 120 15.65 -13.58 -11.68
C ARG A 120 16.46 -12.61 -12.54
N PRO A 121 15.89 -11.48 -12.99
CA PRO A 121 16.63 -10.51 -13.79
C PRO A 121 17.78 -9.86 -13.00
N HIS A 122 17.59 -9.68 -11.70
CA HIS A 122 18.58 -9.19 -10.75
C HIS A 122 18.40 -9.92 -9.41
N LEU A 123 19.46 -9.97 -8.60
CA LEU A 123 19.40 -10.42 -7.22
C LEU A 123 20.09 -9.37 -6.36
N TYR A 124 19.35 -8.79 -5.42
CA TYR A 124 19.89 -7.85 -4.44
C TYR A 124 19.84 -8.46 -3.04
N GLY A 125 20.90 -8.22 -2.25
CA GLY A 125 20.90 -8.53 -0.83
C GLY A 125 20.10 -7.52 -0.02
N LEU A 126 19.79 -7.86 1.23
CA LEU A 126 19.09 -6.95 2.15
C LEU A 126 19.81 -5.60 2.28
N GLU A 127 21.14 -5.58 2.38
CA GLU A 127 21.93 -4.35 2.49
C GLU A 127 21.73 -3.43 1.27
N GLN A 128 21.71 -3.99 0.05
CA GLN A 128 21.51 -3.21 -1.18
C GLN A 128 20.09 -2.64 -1.27
N PHE A 129 19.08 -3.41 -0.82
CA PHE A 129 17.74 -2.87 -0.70
C PHE A 129 17.68 -1.79 0.37
N GLU A 130 18.27 -2.02 1.54
CA GLU A 130 18.28 -1.09 2.66
C GLU A 130 18.93 0.25 2.28
N SER A 131 20.08 0.21 1.61
CA SER A 131 20.84 1.39 1.16
C SER A 131 20.34 2.03 -0.13
N ALA A 132 19.17 1.62 -0.64
CA ALA A 132 18.61 2.11 -1.90
C ALA A 132 19.59 2.02 -3.09
N SER A 133 20.33 0.91 -3.19
CA SER A 133 21.42 0.70 -4.15
C SER A 133 21.06 -0.35 -5.20
N THR A 134 19.90 -0.19 -5.83
CA THR A 134 19.46 -1.02 -6.97
C THR A 134 19.68 -0.31 -8.30
N GLY A 135 19.55 -1.01 -9.43
CA GLY A 135 19.57 -0.41 -10.77
C GLY A 135 18.29 0.35 -11.17
N ASP A 136 17.34 0.57 -10.25
CA ASP A 136 16.06 1.21 -10.53
C ASP A 136 15.86 2.46 -9.66
N GLU A 137 16.07 3.64 -10.25
CA GLU A 137 16.03 4.90 -9.49
C GLU A 137 14.66 5.24 -8.90
N LEU A 138 13.56 4.81 -9.52
CA LEU A 138 12.24 5.04 -8.92
C LEU A 138 12.05 4.18 -7.67
N TRP A 139 12.57 2.94 -7.70
CA TRP A 139 12.59 2.09 -6.51
C TRP A 139 13.50 2.67 -5.43
N ASN A 140 14.71 3.11 -5.81
CA ASN A 140 15.66 3.73 -4.89
C ASN A 140 15.06 4.98 -4.23
N ALA A 141 14.38 5.84 -5.00
CA ALA A 141 13.69 7.02 -4.47
C ALA A 141 12.61 6.65 -3.43
N ALA A 142 11.82 5.61 -3.70
CA ALA A 142 10.82 5.11 -2.77
C ALA A 142 11.44 4.58 -1.46
N GLN A 143 12.57 3.87 -1.56
CA GLN A 143 13.33 3.42 -0.40
C GLN A 143 13.95 4.61 0.37
N ARG A 144 14.54 5.59 -0.31
CA ARG A 144 15.12 6.78 0.34
C ARG A 144 14.04 7.60 1.06
N GLN A 145 12.82 7.67 0.52
CA GLN A 145 11.68 8.27 1.22
C GLN A 145 11.41 7.54 2.55
N LEU A 146 11.35 6.21 2.52
CA LEU A 146 11.15 5.40 3.71
C LEU A 146 12.24 5.64 4.76
N LEU A 147 13.51 5.65 4.35
CA LEU A 147 14.65 5.86 5.25
C LEU A 147 14.64 7.26 5.89
N ARG A 148 14.39 8.30 5.08
CA ARG A 148 14.52 9.69 5.50
C ARG A 148 13.32 10.18 6.29
N ASP A 149 12.12 9.85 5.81
CA ASP A 149 10.88 10.44 6.32
C ASP A 149 10.07 9.43 7.17
N GLY A 150 10.49 8.17 7.23
CA GLY A 150 9.82 7.11 7.98
C GLY A 150 8.44 6.74 7.41
N VAL A 151 8.15 7.14 6.17
CA VAL A 151 6.91 6.84 5.45
C VAL A 151 7.24 6.60 3.98
N ILE A 152 6.43 5.81 3.30
CA ILE A 152 6.55 5.55 1.86
C ILE A 152 5.20 5.83 1.21
N HIS A 153 5.20 6.56 0.08
CA HIS A 153 3.98 6.88 -0.63
C HIS A 153 3.23 5.61 -1.04
N ASN A 154 1.92 5.51 -0.79
CA ASN A 154 1.17 4.25 -0.89
C ASN A 154 1.29 3.55 -2.26
N TYR A 155 1.17 4.31 -3.36
CA TYR A 155 1.34 3.73 -4.70
C TYR A 155 2.77 3.19 -4.92
N LEU A 156 3.77 3.89 -4.39
CA LEU A 156 5.16 3.48 -4.49
C LEU A 156 5.48 2.33 -3.53
N ARG A 157 4.79 2.19 -2.40
CA ARG A 157 4.86 1.01 -1.51
C ARG A 157 4.49 -0.28 -2.26
N MET A 158 3.46 -0.22 -3.11
CA MET A 158 3.07 -1.34 -3.98
C MET A 158 4.13 -1.67 -5.03
N LEU A 159 4.69 -0.66 -5.70
CA LEU A 159 5.79 -0.87 -6.65
C LEU A 159 7.01 -1.46 -5.92
N TRP A 160 7.37 -0.86 -4.79
CA TRP A 160 8.50 -1.24 -3.94
C TRP A 160 8.46 -2.71 -3.56
N GLY A 161 7.33 -3.19 -3.05
CA GLY A 161 7.18 -4.59 -2.65
C GLY A 161 7.19 -5.55 -3.83
N LYS A 162 6.58 -5.18 -4.96
CA LYS A 162 6.59 -6.00 -6.19
C LYS A 162 7.98 -6.13 -6.79
N LYS A 163 8.79 -5.07 -6.71
CA LYS A 163 10.18 -5.11 -7.15
C LYS A 163 11.08 -5.95 -6.24
N ILE A 164 10.86 -5.93 -4.93
CA ILE A 164 11.55 -6.87 -4.01
C ILE A 164 11.22 -8.32 -4.37
N LEU A 165 9.97 -8.64 -4.71
CA LEU A 165 9.62 -9.98 -5.22
C LEU A 165 10.37 -10.33 -6.52
N GLU A 166 10.49 -9.38 -7.44
CA GLU A 166 11.20 -9.57 -8.71
C GLU A 166 12.71 -9.82 -8.52
N TRP A 167 13.31 -9.24 -7.48
CA TRP A 167 14.76 -9.19 -7.29
C TRP A 167 15.29 -9.96 -6.07
N THR A 168 14.50 -10.88 -5.53
CA THR A 168 14.92 -11.83 -4.49
C THR A 168 14.85 -13.26 -5.00
N LYS A 169 15.64 -14.16 -4.38
CA LYS A 169 15.76 -15.54 -4.86
C LYS A 169 14.44 -16.29 -4.69
N THR A 170 13.71 -16.02 -3.60
CA THR A 170 12.44 -16.70 -3.31
C THR A 170 11.36 -15.73 -2.83
N PRO A 171 10.07 -16.03 -3.04
CA PRO A 171 8.97 -15.22 -2.50
C PRO A 171 8.99 -15.09 -0.97
N ARG A 172 9.52 -16.09 -0.26
CA ARG A 172 9.67 -16.07 1.21
C ARG A 172 10.77 -15.11 1.64
N GLU A 173 11.87 -15.07 0.90
CA GLU A 173 12.92 -14.07 1.10
C GLU A 173 12.39 -12.67 0.80
N ALA A 174 11.62 -12.49 -0.27
CA ALA A 174 10.94 -11.23 -0.57
C ALA A 174 10.10 -10.74 0.60
N ALA A 175 9.27 -11.62 1.18
CA ALA A 175 8.46 -11.31 2.35
C ALA A 175 9.31 -10.89 3.55
N ARG A 176 10.41 -11.61 3.83
CA ARG A 176 11.33 -11.28 4.93
C ARG A 176 11.98 -9.91 4.74
N VAL A 177 12.49 -9.62 3.53
CA VAL A 177 13.08 -8.31 3.21
C VAL A 177 12.05 -7.20 3.36
N MET A 178 10.84 -7.39 2.82
CA MET A 178 9.78 -6.40 2.95
C MET A 178 9.39 -6.13 4.41
N ILE A 179 9.25 -7.18 5.22
CA ILE A 179 8.91 -7.07 6.64
C ILE A 179 10.03 -6.37 7.40
N GLU A 180 11.29 -6.74 7.19
CA GLU A 180 12.46 -6.14 7.85
C GLU A 180 12.50 -4.64 7.59
N LEU A 181 12.53 -4.23 6.32
CA LEU A 181 12.64 -2.82 5.94
C LEU A 181 11.43 -2.01 6.41
N ASN A 182 10.22 -2.54 6.24
CA ASN A 182 9.01 -1.84 6.66
C ASN A 182 8.95 -1.68 8.19
N ASN A 183 9.25 -2.74 8.95
CA ASN A 183 9.17 -2.68 10.41
C ASN A 183 10.28 -1.85 11.05
N ARG A 184 11.45 -1.81 10.41
CA ARG A 184 12.60 -1.05 10.89
C ARG A 184 12.44 0.45 10.66
N TYR A 185 11.94 0.84 9.49
CA TYR A 185 11.96 2.25 9.06
C TYR A 185 10.60 2.93 9.06
N ALA A 186 9.50 2.21 8.83
CA ALA A 186 8.20 2.86 8.76
C ALA A 186 7.69 3.24 10.16
N LEU A 187 7.32 4.50 10.34
CA LEU A 187 6.64 4.99 11.53
C LEU A 187 5.27 4.34 11.73
N ASP A 188 4.65 3.86 10.64
CA ASP A 188 3.41 3.06 10.63
C ASP A 188 3.67 1.55 10.46
N GLY A 189 4.92 1.11 10.64
CA GLY A 189 5.36 -0.28 10.55
C GLY A 189 4.92 -1.15 11.74
N ARG A 190 5.15 -2.47 11.68
CA ARG A 190 4.78 -3.43 12.75
C ARG A 190 3.28 -3.44 13.08
N ASP A 191 2.47 -3.11 12.08
CA ASP A 191 1.03 -2.96 12.17
C ASP A 191 0.31 -4.08 11.39
N PRO A 192 -0.91 -4.52 11.77
CA PRO A 192 -1.72 -5.40 10.92
C PRO A 192 -1.82 -4.95 9.46
N ASN A 193 -1.89 -3.63 9.23
CA ASN A 193 -1.90 -3.06 7.88
C ASN A 193 -0.57 -3.20 7.15
N SER A 194 0.55 -3.20 7.87
CA SER A 194 1.88 -3.48 7.29
C SER A 194 1.91 -4.88 6.67
N TYR A 195 1.50 -5.91 7.42
CA TYR A 195 1.49 -7.28 6.93
C TYR A 195 0.49 -7.47 5.78
N SER A 196 -0.69 -6.85 5.88
CA SER A 196 -1.68 -6.90 4.80
C SER A 196 -1.20 -6.23 3.52
N GLY A 197 -0.54 -5.08 3.60
CA GLY A 197 0.05 -4.41 2.43
C GLY A 197 1.22 -5.19 1.80
N ILE A 198 2.10 -5.74 2.63
CA ILE A 198 3.21 -6.60 2.17
C ILE A 198 2.67 -7.84 1.47
N TYR A 199 1.72 -8.55 2.09
CA TYR A 199 1.16 -9.75 1.50
C TYR A 199 0.20 -9.47 0.34
N TRP A 200 -0.37 -8.27 0.24
CA TRP A 200 -1.05 -7.83 -0.98
C TRP A 200 -0.09 -7.79 -2.17
N CYS A 201 1.16 -7.36 -1.97
CA CYS A 201 2.19 -7.41 -3.01
C CYS A 201 2.45 -8.85 -3.50
N LEU A 202 2.13 -9.84 -2.68
CA LEU A 202 2.27 -11.28 -2.92
C LEU A 202 0.91 -12.01 -3.15
N GLY A 203 -0.19 -11.28 -3.34
CA GLY A 203 -1.49 -11.84 -3.76
C GLY A 203 -2.61 -11.87 -2.72
N ARG A 204 -2.40 -11.42 -1.47
CA ARG A 204 -3.49 -11.29 -0.49
C ARG A 204 -4.50 -10.21 -0.92
N TYR A 205 -5.79 -10.48 -0.77
CA TYR A 205 -6.91 -9.57 -1.15
C TYR A 205 -6.92 -9.11 -2.61
N ASP A 206 -6.14 -9.73 -3.48
CA ASP A 206 -6.19 -9.51 -4.92
C ASP A 206 -6.70 -10.80 -5.59
N ARG A 207 -6.98 -10.67 -6.88
CA ARG A 207 -7.31 -11.80 -7.76
C ARG A 207 -6.09 -12.21 -8.59
N PRO A 208 -6.10 -13.40 -9.20
CA PRO A 208 -5.13 -13.76 -10.22
C PRO A 208 -5.18 -12.80 -11.42
N TRP A 209 -4.01 -12.40 -11.92
CA TRP A 209 -3.85 -11.54 -13.10
C TRP A 209 -3.30 -12.32 -14.30
N GLY A 210 -3.78 -11.98 -15.48
CA GLY A 210 -3.26 -12.47 -16.76
C GLY A 210 -2.66 -11.32 -17.59
N PRO A 211 -1.72 -11.62 -18.52
CA PRO A 211 -1.08 -12.92 -18.74
C PRO A 211 -0.13 -13.29 -17.58
N GLU A 212 0.12 -14.58 -17.42
CA GLU A 212 1.17 -15.08 -16.50
C GLU A 212 2.54 -14.55 -16.93
N ARG A 213 3.40 -14.26 -15.96
CA ARG A 213 4.73 -13.68 -16.20
C ARG A 213 5.81 -14.46 -15.45
N PRO A 214 7.03 -14.56 -16.01
CA PRO A 214 8.15 -15.10 -15.26
C PRO A 214 8.30 -14.40 -13.91
N VAL A 215 8.73 -15.15 -12.89
CA VAL A 215 8.87 -14.73 -11.48
C VAL A 215 7.53 -14.51 -10.77
N PHE A 216 6.60 -13.77 -11.38
CA PHE A 216 5.35 -13.34 -10.75
C PHE A 216 4.21 -14.36 -10.87
N GLY A 217 4.24 -15.22 -11.90
CA GLY A 217 3.09 -16.01 -12.29
C GLY A 217 1.84 -15.12 -12.47
N LYS A 218 0.82 -15.38 -11.65
CA LYS A 218 -0.46 -14.64 -11.63
C LYS A 218 -0.51 -13.48 -10.63
N ILE A 219 0.58 -13.17 -9.93
CA ILE A 219 0.63 -11.99 -9.07
C ILE A 219 0.52 -10.73 -9.93
N ARG A 220 -0.25 -9.74 -9.48
CA ARG A 220 -0.35 -8.44 -10.18
C ARG A 220 1.06 -7.88 -10.41
N PHE A 221 1.39 -7.63 -11.66
CA PHE A 221 2.68 -7.10 -12.07
C PHE A 221 2.69 -5.57 -12.09
N MET A 222 3.81 -4.95 -11.68
CA MET A 222 4.06 -3.51 -11.79
C MET A 222 5.50 -3.27 -12.23
N THR A 223 5.70 -2.27 -13.09
CA THR A 223 7.04 -1.84 -13.51
C THR A 223 7.25 -0.37 -13.19
N SER A 224 8.50 0.01 -12.95
CA SER A 224 8.88 1.40 -12.73
C SER A 224 8.63 2.24 -13.97
N LYS A 225 8.89 1.71 -15.18
CA LYS A 225 8.56 2.37 -16.45
C LYS A 225 7.07 2.67 -16.63
N ASN A 226 6.17 1.77 -16.23
CA ASN A 226 4.73 2.04 -16.30
C ASN A 226 4.30 3.01 -15.21
N THR A 227 4.87 2.86 -14.01
CA THR A 227 4.58 3.75 -12.87
C THR A 227 5.01 5.19 -13.18
N ALA A 228 6.21 5.38 -13.73
CA ALA A 228 6.73 6.69 -14.11
C ALA A 228 5.92 7.38 -15.22
N ARG A 229 5.26 6.61 -16.09
CA ARG A 229 4.33 7.16 -17.10
C ARG A 229 2.97 7.53 -16.53
N LYS A 230 2.56 6.88 -15.44
CA LYS A 230 1.23 7.05 -14.85
C LYS A 230 1.20 8.15 -13.79
N LEU A 231 2.29 8.29 -13.03
CA LEU A 231 2.35 9.18 -11.88
C LEU A 231 3.04 10.50 -12.23
N ARG A 232 2.70 11.54 -11.47
CA ARG A 232 3.43 12.81 -11.43
C ARG A 232 4.53 12.65 -10.37
N LEU A 233 5.79 12.72 -10.80
CA LEU A 233 6.96 12.35 -10.01
C LEU A 233 8.09 13.39 -10.10
N GLY A 234 7.83 14.59 -10.62
CA GLY A 234 8.87 15.59 -10.84
C GLY A 234 9.49 16.00 -9.51
N ASP A 235 8.67 16.59 -8.64
CA ASP A 235 9.07 17.05 -7.31
C ASP A 235 9.51 15.87 -6.43
N TYR A 236 8.84 14.72 -6.58
CA TYR A 236 9.22 13.49 -5.89
C TYR A 236 10.64 13.05 -6.23
N LEU A 237 11.00 12.97 -7.52
CA LEU A 237 12.33 12.53 -7.93
C LEU A 237 13.40 13.60 -7.67
N GLU A 238 13.06 14.89 -7.70
CA GLU A 238 13.98 15.93 -7.24
C GLU A 238 14.34 15.75 -5.76
N ARG A 239 13.34 15.40 -4.94
CA ARG A 239 13.48 15.28 -3.49
C ARG A 239 14.10 13.97 -3.02
N TYR A 240 13.88 12.87 -3.74
CA TYR A 240 14.29 11.52 -3.31
C TYR A 240 15.15 10.77 -4.33
N GLY A 241 15.35 11.29 -5.54
CA GLY A 241 16.07 10.61 -6.62
C GLY A 241 17.61 10.62 -6.52
N GLN A 242 18.17 11.34 -5.54
CA GLN A 242 19.62 11.48 -5.33
C GLN A 242 20.25 10.33 -4.55
#